data_AF-A0A920M1K9-F1
#
_entry.id   AF-A0A920M1K9-F1
#
_cell.length_a   1.000
_cell.length_b   1.000
_cell.length_c   1.000
_cell.angle_alpha   90.00
_cell.angle_beta   90.00
_cell.angle_gamma   90.00
#
_symmetry.space_group_name_H-M   'P 1'
#
loop_
_entity.id
_entity.type
_entity.pdbx_description
1 polymer ?
#
loop_
_entity_poly.entity_id
_entity_poly.type
_entity_poly.pdbx_seq_one_letter_code
_entity_poly.pdbx_strand_id
1 'polypeptide(L)'
;MNTKFKFMKYRKIAGIISITLFIISVGSLFFRGLSLGLDFSGGTLIEVSYETPISLEEVRSSLESNGYADSQVVNFGTNLDVLIKVADQSGNSSVGEDIFNILSNQEIPIELKRVEFVGPQVGDEASRSRRLRNANCTIYDTYLCSF
;
A
#
# COMPACT_ATOMS: atom_id res chain seq x y z
N MET A 1 43.54 21.66 -32.09
CA MET A 1 43.32 20.20 -32.21
C MET A 1 41.83 19.95 -32.40
N ASN A 2 41.42 19.35 -33.51
CA ASN A 2 40.00 19.12 -33.85
C ASN A 2 39.63 17.67 -33.48
N THR A 3 39.03 17.48 -32.29
CA THR A 3 38.60 16.17 -31.78
C THR A 3 37.23 15.81 -32.35
N LYS A 4 37.21 15.15 -33.50
CA LYS A 4 35.98 14.59 -34.10
C LYS A 4 35.55 13.31 -33.38
N PHE A 5 34.85 13.44 -32.25
CA PHE A 5 34.14 12.32 -31.65
C PHE A 5 32.96 11.88 -32.54
N LYS A 6 32.99 10.65 -33.05
CA LYS A 6 31.95 10.09 -33.92
C LYS A 6 30.71 9.65 -33.10
N PHE A 7 29.99 10.60 -32.52
CA PHE A 7 28.75 10.35 -31.74
C PHE A 7 27.62 9.71 -32.57
N MET A 8 27.59 9.96 -33.88
CA MET A 8 26.53 9.44 -34.77
C MET A 8 26.59 7.92 -34.99
N LYS A 9 27.73 7.24 -34.75
CA LYS A 9 27.85 5.78 -34.93
C LYS A 9 27.20 5.00 -33.79
N TYR A 10 27.25 5.53 -32.56
CA TYR A 10 26.76 4.85 -31.36
C TYR A 10 25.29 5.12 -31.04
N ARG A 11 24.64 6.08 -31.73
CA ARG A 11 23.22 6.42 -31.53
C ARG A 11 22.28 5.21 -31.60
N LYS A 12 22.51 4.30 -32.55
CA LYS A 12 21.69 3.09 -32.73
C LYS A 12 21.89 2.10 -31.57
N ILE A 13 23.13 1.91 -31.12
CA ILE A 13 23.47 1.02 -30.01
C ILE A 13 22.90 1.58 -28.69
N ALA A 14 23.08 2.88 -28.45
CA ALA A 14 22.50 3.56 -27.29
C ALA A 14 20.96 3.47 -27.28
N GLY A 15 20.30 3.66 -28.42
CA GLY A 15 18.85 3.52 -28.54
C GLY A 15 18.34 2.11 -28.24
N ILE A 16 19.03 1.07 -28.72
CA ILE A 16 18.70 -0.33 -28.42
C ILE A 16 18.85 -0.60 -26.92
N ILE A 17 19.95 -0.14 -26.30
CA ILE A 17 20.17 -0.31 -24.86
C ILE A 17 19.08 0.38 -24.03
N SER A 18 18.69 1.61 -24.38
CA SER A 18 17.63 2.33 -23.69
C SER A 18 16.28 1.63 -23.79
N ILE A 19 15.92 1.11 -24.97
CA ILE A 19 14.67 0.35 -25.17
C ILE A 19 14.69 -0.96 -24.39
N THR A 20 15.80 -1.70 -24.42
CA THR A 20 15.94 -2.94 -23.65
C THR A 20 15.80 -2.68 -22.16
N LEU A 21 16.47 -1.65 -21.62
CA LEU A 21 16.33 -1.27 -20.20
C LEU A 21 14.89 -0.87 -19.85
N PHE A 22 14.21 -0.14 -20.72
CA PHE A 22 12.82 0.23 -20.53
C PHE A 22 11.90 -0.99 -20.47
N ILE A 23 12.06 -1.94 -21.40
CA ILE A 23 11.27 -3.19 -21.42
C ILE A 23 11.57 -4.03 -20.18
N ILE A 24 12.82 -4.12 -19.74
CA ILE A 24 13.18 -4.83 -18.50
C ILE A 24 12.52 -4.17 -17.29
N SER A 25 12.53 -2.84 -17.21
CA SER A 25 11.90 -2.10 -16.12
C SER A 25 10.39 -2.32 -16.07
N VAL A 26 9.72 -2.20 -17.21
CA VAL A 26 8.27 -2.45 -17.33
C VAL A 26 7.96 -3.93 -17.04
N GLY A 27 8.73 -4.86 -17.61
CA GLY A 27 8.57 -6.30 -17.38
C GLY A 27 8.76 -6.67 -15.90
N SER A 28 9.77 -6.11 -15.23
CA SER A 28 9.98 -6.31 -13.80
C SER A 28 8.77 -5.87 -12.97
N LEU A 29 8.04 -4.85 -13.41
CA LEU A 29 6.84 -4.38 -12.73
C LEU A 29 5.68 -5.37 -12.86
N PHE A 30 5.59 -6.09 -13.98
CA PHE A 30 4.60 -7.16 -14.16
C PHE A 30 4.97 -8.44 -13.39
N PHE A 31 6.24 -8.85 -13.40
CA PHE A 31 6.68 -10.09 -12.74
C PHE A 31 6.73 -10.01 -11.22
N ARG A 32 7.05 -8.83 -10.65
CA ARG A 32 6.99 -8.61 -9.19
C ARG A 32 5.61 -8.17 -8.70
N GLY A 33 4.66 -8.00 -9.63
CA GLY A 33 3.43 -7.26 -9.39
C GLY A 33 3.71 -5.77 -9.20
N LEU A 34 2.74 -4.92 -9.54
CA LEU A 34 2.65 -3.66 -8.81
C LEU A 34 2.38 -4.09 -7.38
N SER A 35 3.30 -3.80 -6.46
CA SER A 35 2.94 -3.69 -5.04
C SER A 35 1.94 -2.55 -4.96
N LEU A 36 0.69 -2.80 -5.39
CA LEU A 36 -0.47 -1.97 -5.15
C LEU A 36 -0.52 -1.92 -3.65
N GLY A 37 0.16 -0.91 -3.14
CA GLY A 37 0.68 -0.92 -1.81
C GLY A 37 -0.50 -1.11 -0.89
N LEU A 38 -0.18 -1.58 0.30
CA LEU A 38 -0.87 -1.20 1.53
C LEU A 38 -1.39 0.27 1.56
N ASP A 39 -0.87 1.14 0.69
CA ASP A 39 -1.21 2.54 0.46
C ASP A 39 -2.50 2.76 -0.39
N PHE A 40 -3.00 1.75 -1.10
CA PHE A 40 -4.19 1.86 -1.97
C PHE A 40 -5.35 0.93 -1.60
N SER A 41 -5.09 -0.17 -0.89
CA SER A 41 -6.10 -1.21 -0.65
C SER A 41 -7.06 -0.93 0.50
N GLY A 42 -6.86 0.14 1.28
CA GLY A 42 -7.52 0.23 2.58
C GLY A 42 -7.09 -0.95 3.48
N GLY A 43 -7.46 -0.92 4.74
CA GLY A 43 -7.09 -1.99 5.65
C GLY A 43 -7.39 -1.69 7.09
N THR A 44 -7.12 -2.68 7.93
CA THR A 44 -7.34 -2.59 9.37
C THR A 44 -5.99 -2.36 10.05
N LEU A 45 -5.95 -1.30 10.84
CA LEU A 45 -4.86 -0.96 11.76
C LEU A 45 -5.21 -1.50 13.13
N ILE A 46 -4.32 -2.32 13.69
CA ILE A 46 -4.50 -2.95 14.99
C ILE A 46 -3.32 -2.55 15.85
N GLU A 47 -3.59 -1.86 16.95
CA GLU A 47 -2.59 -1.47 17.94
C GLU A 47 -2.67 -2.44 19.12
N VAL A 48 -1.57 -3.17 19.34
CA VAL A 48 -1.41 -4.15 20.42
C VAL A 48 -0.26 -3.71 21.30
N SER A 49 -0.47 -3.70 22.62
CA SER A 49 0.59 -3.46 23.60
C SER A 49 0.96 -4.76 24.30
N TYR A 50 2.26 -5.03 24.40
CA TYR A 50 2.83 -6.21 25.05
C TYR A 50 3.44 -5.81 26.40
N GLU A 51 3.36 -6.66 27.42
CA GLU A 51 4.04 -6.41 28.71
C GLU A 51 5.57 -6.55 28.61
N THR A 52 6.06 -7.32 27.63
CA THR A 52 7.49 -7.57 27.39
C THR A 52 7.88 -7.19 25.95
N PRO A 53 9.10 -6.66 25.73
CA PRO A 53 9.55 -6.30 24.39
C PRO A 53 9.66 -7.55 23.51
N ILE A 54 8.83 -7.62 22.47
CA ILE A 54 8.81 -8.71 21.49
C ILE A 54 9.53 -8.28 20.21
N SER A 55 10.15 -9.23 19.52
CA SER A 55 10.77 -8.96 18.23
C SER A 55 9.71 -8.86 17.13
N LEU A 56 9.85 -7.86 16.25
CA LEU A 56 8.96 -7.67 15.10
C LEU A 56 8.94 -8.90 14.18
N GLU A 57 10.08 -9.59 14.07
CA GLU A 57 10.26 -10.78 13.23
C GLU A 57 9.40 -11.95 13.73
N GLU A 58 9.29 -12.14 15.05
CA GLU A 58 8.51 -13.20 15.67
C GLU A 58 7.00 -12.98 15.50
N VAL A 59 6.54 -11.73 15.66
CA VAL A 59 5.16 -11.33 15.39
C VAL A 59 4.84 -11.52 13.91
N ARG A 60 5.74 -11.08 13.03
CA ARG A 60 5.58 -11.21 11.57
C ARG A 60 5.50 -12.69 11.15
N SER A 61 6.41 -13.53 11.63
CA SER A 61 6.42 -14.97 11.34
C SER A 61 5.16 -15.68 11.84
N SER A 62 4.68 -15.29 13.04
CA SER A 62 3.43 -15.80 13.60
C SER A 62 2.23 -15.42 12.72
N LEU A 63 2.16 -14.17 12.23
CA LEU A 63 1.10 -13.72 11.33
C LEU A 63 1.20 -14.37 9.94
N GLU A 64 2.40 -14.55 9.39
CA GLU A 64 2.66 -15.27 8.14
C GLU A 64 2.16 -16.71 8.21
N SER A 65 2.42 -17.41 9.33
CA SER A 65 1.97 -18.80 9.54
C SER A 65 0.45 -18.96 9.62
N ASN A 66 -0.27 -17.89 9.97
CA ASN A 66 -1.73 -17.86 10.06
C ASN A 66 -2.41 -17.29 8.79
N GLY A 67 -1.66 -17.10 7.71
CA GLY A 67 -2.20 -16.67 6.41
C GLY A 67 -2.19 -15.17 6.14
N TYR A 68 -1.59 -14.36 7.01
CA TYR A 68 -1.46 -12.90 6.87
C TYR A 68 -0.07 -12.48 6.38
N ALA A 69 0.36 -13.02 5.23
CA ALA A 69 1.72 -12.81 4.71
C ALA A 69 2.03 -11.37 4.26
N ASP A 70 0.98 -10.62 3.87
CA ASP A 70 1.09 -9.23 3.43
C ASP A 70 0.88 -8.22 4.58
N SER A 71 0.94 -8.66 5.83
CA SER A 71 0.85 -7.77 6.99
C SER A 71 2.15 -6.96 7.19
N GLN A 72 1.99 -5.70 7.56
CA GLN A 72 3.08 -4.81 7.95
C GLN A 72 3.05 -4.62 9.45
N VAL A 73 4.14 -5.00 10.12
CA VAL A 73 4.30 -4.91 11.57
C VAL A 73 5.33 -3.84 11.87
N VAL A 74 4.97 -2.84 12.68
CA VAL A 74 5.83 -1.69 13.00
C VAL A 74 5.69 -1.37 14.49
N ASN A 75 6.78 -0.99 15.15
CA ASN A 75 6.69 -0.50 16.53
C ASN A 75 6.08 0.91 16.55
N PHE A 76 5.19 1.17 17.51
CA PHE A 76 4.48 2.43 17.65
C PHE A 76 4.82 3.12 18.97
N GLY A 77 5.76 4.06 18.94
CA GLY A 77 6.17 4.80 20.14
C GLY A 77 7.22 4.06 20.98
N THR A 78 6.88 2.89 21.55
CA THR A 78 7.81 2.06 22.35
C THR A 78 8.03 0.66 21.74
N ASN A 79 9.02 -0.09 22.23
CA ASN A 79 9.23 -1.49 21.81
C ASN A 79 8.18 -2.47 22.38
N LEU A 80 7.22 -1.97 23.15
CA LEU A 80 6.10 -2.72 23.71
C LEU A 80 4.84 -2.58 22.86
N ASP A 81 4.71 -1.45 22.19
CA ASP A 81 3.54 -1.12 21.39
C ASP A 81 3.82 -1.46 19.93
N VAL A 82 3.01 -2.34 19.36
CA VAL A 82 3.15 -2.83 17.99
C VAL A 82 1.89 -2.48 17.21
N LEU A 83 2.09 -1.81 16.09
CA LEU A 83 1.08 -1.53 15.09
C LEU A 83 1.15 -2.56 13.98
N ILE A 84 0.05 -3.29 13.81
CA ILE A 84 -0.13 -4.27 12.75
C ILE A 84 -1.09 -3.67 11.72
N LYS A 85 -0.60 -3.48 10.51
CA LYS A 85 -1.41 -3.05 9.37
C LYS A 85 -1.65 -4.24 8.46
N VAL A 86 -2.92 -4.60 8.29
CA VAL A 86 -3.34 -5.70 7.42
C VAL A 86 -4.15 -5.13 6.27
N ALA A 87 -3.75 -5.46 5.03
CA ALA A 87 -4.57 -5.19 3.86
C ALA A 87 -5.78 -6.12 3.90
N ASP A 88 -6.94 -5.57 4.25
CA ASP A 88 -8.18 -6.32 4.21
C ASP A 88 -8.72 -6.33 2.77
N GLN A 89 -8.64 -7.48 2.11
CA GLN A 89 -9.21 -7.67 0.78
C GLN A 89 -10.74 -7.86 0.82
N SER A 90 -11.33 -8.05 2.00
CA SER A 90 -12.71 -8.51 2.19
C SER A 90 -13.65 -7.48 2.83
N GLY A 91 -13.12 -6.36 3.33
CA GLY A 91 -13.91 -5.28 3.95
C GLY A 91 -14.63 -5.67 5.23
N ASN A 92 -14.12 -6.68 5.95
CA ASN A 92 -14.73 -7.22 7.16
C ASN A 92 -13.99 -6.72 8.41
N SER A 93 -14.69 -5.96 9.25
CA SER A 93 -14.20 -5.49 10.56
C SER A 93 -13.82 -6.62 11.54
N SER A 94 -14.19 -7.87 11.23
CA SER A 94 -13.90 -9.08 12.02
C SER A 94 -12.42 -9.46 12.06
N VAL A 95 -11.61 -9.01 11.08
CA VAL A 95 -10.18 -9.32 10.99
C VAL A 95 -9.41 -8.87 12.25
N GLY A 96 -9.84 -7.77 12.88
CA GLY A 96 -9.22 -7.29 14.12
C GLY A 96 -9.40 -8.24 15.31
N GLU A 97 -10.56 -8.89 15.41
CA GLU A 97 -10.88 -9.83 16.48
C GLU A 97 -10.21 -11.20 16.26
N ASP A 98 -10.15 -11.64 14.99
CA ASP A 98 -9.44 -12.87 14.62
C ASP A 98 -7.95 -12.79 14.92
N ILE A 99 -7.31 -11.65 14.60
CA ILE A 99 -5.89 -11.42 14.90
C ILE A 99 -5.65 -11.36 16.41
N PHE A 100 -6.56 -10.72 17.17
CA PHE A 100 -6.46 -10.71 18.63
C PHE A 100 -6.57 -12.12 19.23
N ASN A 101 -7.46 -12.97 18.71
CA ASN A 101 -7.59 -14.36 19.16
C ASN A 101 -6.35 -15.21 18.84
N ILE A 102 -5.73 -15.00 17.67
CA ILE A 102 -4.49 -15.68 17.28
C ILE A 102 -3.34 -15.27 18.22
N LEU A 103 -3.21 -13.98 18.51
CA LEU A 103 -2.14 -13.47 19.37
C LEU A 103 -2.38 -13.79 20.86
N SER A 104 -3.64 -13.87 21.31
CA SER A 104 -3.99 -14.27 22.69
C SER A 104 -3.67 -15.74 23.01
N ASN A 105 -3.51 -16.58 21.99
CA ASN A 105 -3.08 -17.98 22.18
C ASN A 105 -1.57 -18.10 22.41
N GLN A 106 -0.80 -17.03 22.22
CA GLN A 106 0.59 -16.99 22.63
C GLN A 106 0.66 -16.65 24.13
N GLU A 107 1.57 -17.29 24.88
CA GLU A 107 1.71 -17.18 26.35
C GLU A 107 2.12 -15.78 26.86
N ILE A 108 1.95 -14.74 26.04
CA ILE A 108 2.32 -13.35 26.35
C ILE A 108 1.03 -12.56 26.56
N PRO A 109 0.85 -11.91 27.73
CA PRO A 109 -0.30 -11.04 27.95
C PRO A 109 -0.26 -9.87 26.97
N ILE A 110 -1.32 -9.74 26.17
CA ILE A 110 -1.52 -8.67 25.19
C ILE A 110 -2.70 -7.79 25.58
N GLU A 111 -2.55 -6.48 25.45
CA GLU A 111 -3.63 -5.51 25.60
C GLU A 111 -4.00 -4.94 24.22
N LEU A 112 -5.24 -5.15 23.79
CA LEU A 112 -5.77 -4.53 22.57
C LEU A 112 -6.07 -3.05 22.84
N LYS A 113 -5.32 -2.14 22.21
CA LYS A 113 -5.50 -0.69 22.43
C LYS A 113 -6.57 -0.12 21.50
N ARG A 114 -6.44 -0.38 20.20
CA ARG A 114 -7.33 0.20 19.18
C ARG A 114 -7.36 -0.64 17.92
N VAL A 115 -8.54 -0.76 17.33
CA VAL A 115 -8.75 -1.27 15.97
C VAL A 115 -9.36 -0.13 15.16
N GLU A 116 -8.70 0.25 14.08
CA GLU A 116 -9.14 1.32 13.20
C GLU A 116 -9.19 0.82 11.76
N PHE A 117 -10.35 0.92 11.14
CA PHE A 117 -10.52 0.57 9.73
C PHE A 117 -10.33 1.82 8.88
N VAL A 118 -9.37 1.78 7.96
CA VAL A 118 -9.12 2.84 6.99
C VAL A 118 -9.59 2.37 5.62
N GLY A 119 -10.65 3.00 5.10
CA GLY A 119 -11.15 2.71 3.76
C GLY A 119 -10.15 3.09 2.66
N PRO A 120 -10.20 2.42 1.49
CA PRO A 120 -9.34 2.74 0.36
C PRO A 120 -9.56 4.20 -0.09
N GLN A 121 -8.46 4.95 -0.23
CA GLN A 121 -8.49 6.39 -0.54
C GLN A 121 -8.91 6.71 -1.99
N VAL A 122 -8.91 5.72 -2.90
CA VAL A 122 -9.11 5.92 -4.34
C VAL A 122 -10.12 4.91 -4.89
N GLY A 123 -11.41 5.23 -4.73
CA GLY A 123 -12.50 4.50 -5.38
C GLY A 123 -13.77 5.33 -5.50
N ASP A 124 -14.24 5.88 -4.38
CA ASP A 124 -15.58 6.49 -4.33
C ASP A 124 -15.59 8.02 -4.51
N GLU A 125 -14.54 8.74 -4.13
CA GLU A 125 -14.48 10.19 -4.35
C GLU A 125 -14.42 10.58 -5.84
N ALA A 126 -13.74 9.78 -6.67
CA ALA A 126 -13.54 10.09 -8.09
C ALA A 126 -14.82 9.92 -8.93
N SER A 127 -15.70 9.00 -8.53
CA SER A 127 -16.99 8.77 -9.20
C SER A 127 -18.06 9.77 -8.74
N ARG A 128 -18.05 10.20 -7.46
CA ARG A 128 -18.96 11.23 -6.92
C ARG A 128 -18.69 12.63 -7.50
N SER A 129 -17.41 12.99 -7.63
CA SER A 129 -16.99 14.31 -8.15
C SER A 129 -17.38 14.54 -9.62
N ARG A 130 -17.48 13.47 -10.44
CA ARG A 130 -17.99 13.58 -11.83
C ARG A 130 -19.50 13.80 -11.90
N ARG A 131 -20.27 13.27 -10.95
CA ARG A 131 -21.74 13.38 -10.97
C ARG A 131 -22.23 14.78 -10.55
N LEU A 132 -21.53 15.43 -9.61
CA LEU A 132 -21.87 16.79 -9.17
C LEU A 132 -21.48 17.88 -10.18
N ARG A 133 -20.47 17.65 -11.03
CA ARG A 133 -20.17 18.57 -12.14
C ARG A 133 -21.24 18.55 -13.24
N ASN A 134 -21.86 17.40 -13.50
CA ASN A 134 -22.89 17.30 -14.55
C ASN A 134 -24.28 17.76 -14.10
N ALA A 135 -24.58 17.74 -12.79
CA ALA A 135 -25.88 18.17 -12.27
C ALA A 135 -25.99 19.70 -12.08
N ASN A 136 -24.88 20.39 -11.81
CA ASN A 136 -24.91 21.84 -11.56
C ASN A 136 -24.77 22.68 -12.84
N CYS A 137 -24.32 22.08 -13.95
CA CYS A 137 -24.15 22.78 -15.22
C CYS A 137 -25.47 22.93 -16.01
N THR A 138 -26.57 22.31 -15.58
CA THR A 138 -27.87 22.41 -16.25
C THR A 138 -28.79 23.49 -15.71
N ILE A 139 -28.48 24.14 -14.57
CA ILE A 139 -29.44 25.06 -13.92
C ILE A 139 -28.90 26.48 -13.80
N TYR A 140 -27.58 26.69 -13.64
CA TYR A 140 -27.01 28.03 -13.63
C TYR A 140 -25.66 28.01 -14.35
N ASP A 141 -25.53 28.88 -15.35
CA ASP A 141 -24.27 29.36 -15.93
C ASP A 141 -23.76 28.65 -17.20
N THR A 142 -24.21 29.15 -18.35
CA THR A 142 -23.76 28.80 -19.70
C THR A 142 -22.36 29.37 -20.04
N TYR A 143 -21.67 30.08 -19.13
CA TYR A 143 -20.46 30.85 -19.46
C TYR A 143 -19.14 30.29 -18.90
N LEU A 144 -19.14 29.22 -18.11
CA LEU A 144 -17.94 28.72 -17.42
C LEU A 144 -17.48 27.31 -17.81
N CYS A 145 -17.98 26.77 -18.93
CA CYS A 145 -17.62 25.44 -19.43
C CYS A 145 -16.62 25.47 -20.61
N SER A 146 -15.63 26.37 -20.54
CA SER A 146 -14.43 26.33 -21.38
C SER A 146 -13.20 26.38 -20.49
N PHE A 147 -12.80 25.24 -19.94
CA PHE A 147 -11.42 24.73 -19.84
C PHE A 147 -11.39 23.40 -19.07
#